data_AF-A0AAN6QVA0-F1
#
_entry.id   AF-A0AAN6QVA0-F1
#
_cell.length_a   1.000
_cell.length_b   1.000
_cell.length_c   1.000
_cell.angle_alpha   90.00
_cell.angle_beta   90.00
_cell.angle_gamma   90.00
#
_symmetry.space_group_name_H-M   'P 1'
#
loop_
_entity.id
_entity.type
_entity.pdbx_description
1 polymer ?
#
loop_
_entity_poly.entity_id
_entity_poly.type
_entity_poly.pdbx_seq_one_letter_code
_entity_poly.pdbx_strand_id
1 'polypeptide(L)'
;MALFKIDGRDCRLKYLNEGGANFIFRILPGEGEEELPTYLRKKLLRLRKHVTTEPEDLLSGQQEWKVIFPLENLIGHEIVTLQPDAVTIVNDLLREATRRSSHRVSDLWPGGTHGVLVTDMSPGQNELLIELKPKWLAQSTNAPCNAMRCRTCALRARRAAEGPITTATDAQGICPLDLASEDVCSRRLAAARLTDDPRAREFLAGQEVQSLFRILKEHQRRWDPSGVLMVAAEMDLRNLSKAMTIRDCTLFVLVKSDGEIEARLGDLDMKGLDKLAKWRATEQGLIGGGWYMGVADSICALSRAK
;
A
#
# COMPACT_ATOMS: atom_id res chain seq x y z
N MET A 1 -5.45 11.31 23.68
CA MET A 1 -5.94 9.91 23.81
C MET A 1 -7.29 9.99 24.48
N ALA A 2 -8.23 9.12 24.16
CA ALA A 2 -9.57 9.20 24.74
C ALA A 2 -10.15 7.81 25.01
N LEU A 3 -10.99 7.71 26.05
CA LEU A 3 -11.83 6.54 26.31
C LEU A 3 -12.79 6.31 25.13
N PHE A 4 -12.98 5.05 24.77
CA PHE A 4 -13.75 4.67 23.60
C PHE A 4 -14.23 3.23 23.71
N LYS A 5 -15.34 2.89 23.06
CA LYS A 5 -15.91 1.54 23.03
C LYS A 5 -15.97 0.98 21.61
N ILE A 6 -15.45 -0.23 21.47
CA ILE A 6 -15.52 -1.04 20.25
C ILE A 6 -16.26 -2.33 20.60
N ASP A 7 -17.37 -2.61 19.92
CA ASP A 7 -18.29 -3.72 20.24
C ASP A 7 -18.70 -3.75 21.73
N GLY A 8 -18.89 -2.57 22.31
CA GLY A 8 -19.27 -2.39 23.72
C GLY A 8 -18.13 -2.59 24.73
N ARG A 9 -16.90 -2.91 24.29
CA ARG A 9 -15.72 -3.05 25.17
C ARG A 9 -14.96 -1.73 25.31
N ASP A 10 -14.66 -1.36 26.54
CA ASP A 10 -13.86 -0.17 26.85
C ASP A 10 -12.41 -0.33 26.39
N CYS A 11 -11.90 0.74 25.78
CA CYS A 11 -10.52 0.85 25.33
C CYS A 11 -10.12 2.33 25.29
N ARG A 12 -8.87 2.61 24.93
CA ARG A 12 -8.41 3.97 24.64
C ARG A 12 -7.93 4.08 23.20
N LEU A 13 -8.30 5.16 22.53
CA LEU A 13 -7.82 5.47 21.19
C LEU A 13 -6.70 6.50 21.19
N LYS A 14 -5.70 6.24 20.35
CA LYS A 14 -4.62 7.18 20.05
C LYS A 14 -4.47 7.32 18.54
N TYR A 15 -4.51 8.55 18.03
CA TYR A 15 -4.21 8.82 16.63
C TYR A 15 -2.82 8.26 16.26
N LEU A 16 -2.75 7.49 15.18
CA LEU A 16 -1.51 6.91 14.67
C LEU A 16 -1.07 7.61 13.39
N ASN A 17 -1.91 7.60 12.36
CA ASN A 17 -1.60 8.16 11.05
C ASN A 17 -2.90 8.37 10.23
N GLU A 18 -2.78 9.00 9.07
CA GLU A 18 -3.86 9.12 8.10
C GLU A 18 -3.37 9.08 6.65
N GLY A 19 -4.21 8.51 5.79
CA GLY A 19 -4.03 8.50 4.34
C GLY A 19 -5.01 9.43 3.63
N GLY A 20 -5.04 9.33 2.29
CA GLY A 20 -6.02 10.04 1.45
C GLY A 20 -7.47 9.76 1.82
N ALA A 21 -7.78 8.52 2.21
CA ALA A 21 -9.16 8.05 2.39
C ALA A 21 -9.47 7.56 3.81
N ASN A 22 -8.49 7.47 4.71
CA ASN A 22 -8.63 6.78 5.99
C ASN A 22 -7.89 7.50 7.12
N PHE A 23 -8.47 7.45 8.32
CA PHE A 23 -7.79 7.69 9.59
C PHE A 23 -7.44 6.35 10.24
N ILE A 24 -6.29 6.27 10.89
CA ILE A 24 -5.80 5.08 11.58
C ILE A 24 -5.51 5.43 13.03
N PHE A 25 -6.07 4.64 13.95
CA PHE A 25 -5.91 4.77 15.39
C PHE A 25 -5.31 3.51 15.97
N ARG A 26 -4.40 3.69 16.92
CA ARG A 26 -3.95 2.62 17.81
C ARG A 26 -4.98 2.42 18.91
N ILE A 27 -5.29 1.17 19.19
CA ILE A 27 -6.16 0.74 20.28
C ILE A 27 -5.27 0.38 21.47
N LEU A 28 -5.61 0.87 22.65
CA LEU A 28 -4.89 0.67 23.90
C LEU A 28 -5.86 0.11 24.96
N PRO A 29 -5.39 -0.66 25.96
CA PRO A 29 -6.23 -1.15 27.05
C PRO A 29 -7.03 -0.04 27.73
N GLY A 30 -8.22 -0.36 28.26
CA GLY A 30 -9.04 0.56 29.04
C GLY A 30 -8.34 1.12 30.27
N GLU A 31 -8.97 2.08 30.96
CA GLU A 31 -8.45 2.54 32.25
C GLU A 31 -8.54 1.44 33.30
N GLY A 32 -7.43 1.16 33.99
CA GLY A 32 -7.35 0.08 34.97
C GLY A 32 -7.20 -1.32 34.38
N GLU A 33 -7.19 -1.47 33.05
CA GLU A 33 -6.92 -2.73 32.37
C GLU A 33 -5.45 -2.83 31.95
N GLU A 34 -4.83 -3.98 32.19
CA GLU A 34 -3.44 -4.24 31.77
C GLU A 34 -3.35 -4.71 30.31
N GLU A 35 -4.34 -5.46 29.83
CA GLU A 35 -4.32 -6.08 28.51
C GLU A 35 -5.61 -5.83 27.72
N LEU A 36 -5.47 -5.77 26.39
CA LEU A 36 -6.63 -5.73 25.49
C LEU A 36 -7.33 -7.09 25.42
N PRO A 37 -8.66 -7.10 25.17
CA PRO A 37 -9.37 -8.30 24.73
C PRO A 37 -8.67 -8.95 23.54
N THR A 38 -8.63 -10.29 23.50
CA THR A 38 -7.86 -11.06 22.50
C THR A 38 -8.13 -10.63 21.05
N TYR A 39 -9.40 -10.34 20.71
CA TYR A 39 -9.80 -9.93 19.35
C TYR A 39 -9.30 -8.52 18.95
N LEU A 40 -8.99 -7.66 19.93
CA LEU A 40 -8.42 -6.31 19.72
C LEU A 40 -6.89 -6.29 19.77
N ARG A 41 -6.24 -7.39 20.21
CA ARG A 41 -4.77 -7.48 20.23
C ARG A 41 -4.23 -7.46 18.80
N LYS A 42 -3.13 -6.71 18.59
CA LYS A 42 -2.49 -6.53 17.27
C LYS A 42 -3.48 -6.05 16.20
N LYS A 43 -4.41 -5.16 16.60
CA LYS A 43 -5.33 -4.47 15.70
C LYS A 43 -5.18 -2.95 15.79
N LEU A 44 -5.43 -2.30 14.66
CA LEU A 44 -5.64 -0.86 14.57
C LEU A 44 -7.08 -0.59 14.17
N LEU A 45 -7.63 0.53 14.61
CA LEU A 45 -8.93 0.99 14.15
C LEU A 45 -8.75 1.89 12.93
N ARG A 46 -9.36 1.49 11.80
CA ARG A 46 -9.40 2.23 10.54
C ARG A 46 -10.79 2.84 10.36
N LEU A 47 -10.85 4.15 10.13
CA LEU A 47 -12.08 4.90 9.85
C LEU A 47 -11.99 5.58 8.48
N ARG A 48 -12.99 5.39 7.62
CA ARG A 48 -13.02 6.03 6.29
C ARG A 48 -13.39 7.51 6.40
N LYS A 49 -12.74 8.35 5.58
CA LYS A 49 -12.97 9.81 5.48
C LYS A 49 -14.24 10.16 4.71
N HIS A 50 -14.88 9.19 4.07
CA HIS A 50 -16.11 9.36 3.33
C HIS A 50 -17.27 8.69 4.06
N VAL A 51 -18.46 9.29 3.92
CA VAL A 51 -19.70 8.70 4.43
C VAL A 51 -19.87 7.33 3.81
N THR A 52 -20.20 6.37 4.66
CA THR A 52 -20.49 5.00 4.27
C THR A 52 -21.92 4.71 4.71
N THR A 53 -22.78 4.31 3.78
CA THR A 53 -24.21 4.08 4.04
C THR A 53 -24.41 2.74 4.72
N GLU A 54 -23.86 1.68 4.12
CA GLU A 54 -23.98 0.32 4.64
C GLU A 54 -22.64 -0.17 5.21
N PRO A 55 -22.62 -0.87 6.37
CA PRO A 55 -21.37 -1.32 6.99
C PRO A 55 -20.48 -2.16 6.07
N GLU A 56 -21.06 -3.00 5.21
CA GLU A 56 -20.35 -3.84 4.25
C GLU A 56 -19.50 -3.04 3.24
N ASP A 57 -19.89 -1.80 2.93
CA ASP A 57 -19.13 -0.93 2.02
C ASP A 57 -17.75 -0.58 2.57
N LEU A 58 -17.56 -0.67 3.89
CA LEU A 58 -16.25 -0.52 4.53
C LEU A 58 -15.26 -1.60 4.07
N LEU A 59 -15.77 -2.77 3.70
CA LEU A 59 -15.01 -3.90 3.17
C LEU A 59 -15.12 -4.02 1.63
N SER A 60 -15.73 -3.04 0.96
CA SER A 60 -15.89 -3.07 -0.49
C SER A 60 -14.55 -3.30 -1.20
N GLY A 61 -14.53 -4.26 -2.13
CA GLY A 61 -13.34 -4.71 -2.86
C GLY A 61 -12.50 -5.76 -2.14
N GLN A 62 -12.60 -5.92 -0.80
CA GLN A 62 -11.78 -6.88 -0.05
C GLN A 62 -12.03 -8.34 -0.47
N GLN A 63 -13.29 -8.69 -0.76
CA GLN A 63 -13.64 -10.05 -1.19
C GLN A 63 -12.97 -10.43 -2.51
N GLU A 64 -12.76 -9.47 -3.42
CA GLU A 64 -12.07 -9.75 -4.69
C GLU A 64 -10.60 -10.10 -4.47
N TRP A 65 -9.95 -9.48 -3.48
CA TRP A 65 -8.55 -9.76 -3.18
C TRP A 65 -8.37 -11.11 -2.48
N LYS A 66 -9.32 -11.51 -1.63
CA LYS A 66 -9.31 -12.82 -0.96
C LYS A 66 -9.41 -14.00 -1.92
N VAL A 67 -9.94 -13.80 -3.13
CA VAL A 67 -9.99 -14.83 -4.18
C VAL A 67 -8.64 -15.02 -4.87
N ILE A 68 -7.77 -14.01 -4.79
CA ILE A 68 -6.57 -13.91 -5.63
C ILE A 68 -5.30 -14.11 -4.81
N PHE A 69 -5.30 -13.63 -3.57
CA PHE A 69 -4.16 -13.70 -2.68
C PHE A 69 -4.45 -14.65 -1.52
N PRO A 70 -3.44 -15.41 -1.04
CA PRO A 70 -3.55 -16.15 0.21
C PRO A 70 -3.94 -15.21 1.37
N LEU A 71 -4.81 -15.68 2.26
CA LEU A 71 -5.38 -14.86 3.33
C LEU A 71 -4.31 -14.39 4.33
N GLU A 72 -3.31 -15.22 4.56
CA GLU A 72 -2.13 -14.92 5.37
C GLU A 72 -1.29 -13.77 4.80
N ASN A 73 -1.33 -13.56 3.48
CA ASN A 73 -0.64 -12.46 2.81
C ASN A 73 -1.50 -11.20 2.67
N LEU A 74 -2.68 -11.14 3.29
CA LEU A 74 -3.52 -9.95 3.31
C LEU A 74 -3.57 -9.35 4.71
N ILE A 75 -3.57 -8.02 4.78
CA ILE A 75 -3.98 -7.33 6.01
C ILE A 75 -5.43 -7.74 6.29
N GLY A 76 -5.65 -8.40 7.43
CA GLY A 76 -6.98 -8.79 7.85
C GLY A 76 -7.83 -7.56 8.14
N HIS A 77 -9.10 -7.58 7.70
CA HIS A 77 -10.10 -6.54 7.92
C HIS A 77 -11.34 -7.15 8.55
N GLU A 78 -11.86 -6.53 9.60
CA GLU A 78 -13.04 -6.96 10.34
C GLU A 78 -13.89 -5.73 10.71
N ILE A 79 -15.20 -5.78 10.44
CA ILE A 79 -16.12 -4.70 10.79
C ILE A 79 -16.43 -4.79 12.28
N VAL A 80 -16.46 -3.63 12.94
CA VAL A 80 -16.84 -3.50 14.35
C VAL A 80 -17.82 -2.37 14.55
N THR A 81 -18.64 -2.49 15.59
CA THR A 81 -19.59 -1.45 16.02
C THR A 81 -18.88 -0.44 16.93
N LEU A 82 -19.18 0.84 16.73
CA LEU A 82 -18.64 1.96 17.51
C LEU A 82 -19.74 2.55 18.40
N GLN A 83 -19.35 3.20 19.49
CA GLN A 83 -20.30 3.89 20.36
C GLN A 83 -21.04 5.07 19.67
N PRO A 84 -22.26 5.43 20.12
CA PRO A 84 -23.08 6.45 19.46
C PRO A 84 -22.44 7.85 19.31
N ASP A 85 -21.60 8.26 20.27
CA ASP A 85 -20.90 9.55 20.32
C ASP A 85 -19.47 9.49 19.77
N ALA A 86 -19.11 8.39 19.08
CA ALA A 86 -17.77 8.16 18.55
C ALA A 86 -17.26 9.31 17.67
N VAL A 87 -18.15 9.93 16.88
CA VAL A 87 -17.78 11.02 15.96
C VAL A 87 -17.18 12.21 16.69
N THR A 88 -17.73 12.57 17.86
CA THR A 88 -17.25 13.69 18.67
C THR A 88 -15.85 13.37 19.19
N ILE A 89 -15.69 12.22 19.84
CA ILE A 89 -14.42 11.78 20.44
C ILE A 89 -13.31 11.68 19.38
N VAL A 90 -13.60 11.05 18.25
CA VAL A 90 -12.64 10.90 17.15
C VAL A 90 -12.24 12.27 16.60
N ASN A 91 -13.19 13.18 16.40
CA ASN A 91 -12.87 14.50 15.85
C ASN A 91 -12.11 15.39 16.84
N ASP A 92 -12.33 15.24 18.15
CA ASP A 92 -11.52 15.92 19.17
C ASP A 92 -10.08 15.38 19.16
N LEU A 93 -9.90 14.05 19.12
CA LEU A 93 -8.57 13.44 18.95
C LEU A 93 -7.86 13.92 17.67
N LEU A 94 -8.59 14.10 16.58
CA LEU A 94 -8.05 14.58 15.31
C LEU A 94 -7.62 16.06 15.37
N ARG A 95 -8.29 16.89 16.18
CA ARG A 95 -7.92 18.30 16.39
C ARG A 95 -6.70 18.43 17.30
N GLU A 96 -6.58 17.55 18.29
CA GLU A 96 -5.45 17.52 19.24
C GLU A 96 -4.17 16.89 18.64
N ALA A 97 -4.29 16.16 17.53
CA ALA A 97 -3.17 15.45 16.93
C ALA A 97 -2.13 16.42 16.32
N THR A 98 -0.96 16.50 16.94
CA THR A 98 0.12 17.42 16.56
C THR A 98 0.93 17.00 15.33
N ARG A 99 0.79 15.76 14.86
CA ARG A 99 1.58 15.18 13.76
C ARG A 99 0.85 15.13 12.41
N ARG A 100 -0.25 15.87 12.27
CA ARG A 100 -1.02 15.87 11.02
C ARG A 100 -0.36 16.77 9.98
N SER A 101 -0.37 16.33 8.72
CA SER A 101 0.10 17.15 7.60
C SER A 101 -0.75 18.42 7.50
N SER A 102 -0.12 19.57 7.26
CA SER A 102 -0.80 20.88 7.11
C SER A 102 -1.96 20.84 6.12
N HIS A 103 -1.82 20.12 5.01
CA HIS A 103 -2.86 19.96 3.98
C HIS A 103 -4.05 19.08 4.40
N ARG A 104 -3.98 18.42 5.56
CA ARG A 104 -4.99 17.47 6.05
C ARG A 104 -5.57 17.85 7.40
N VAL A 105 -5.09 18.92 8.04
CA VAL A 105 -5.54 19.33 9.39
C VAL A 105 -7.06 19.58 9.43
N SER A 106 -7.64 20.02 8.31
CA SER A 106 -9.08 20.22 8.16
C SER A 106 -9.89 18.93 7.99
N ASP A 107 -9.28 17.80 7.67
CA ASP A 107 -10.01 16.55 7.48
C ASP A 107 -10.58 16.10 8.82
N LEU A 108 -11.89 15.83 8.84
CA LEU A 108 -12.60 15.26 9.99
C LEU A 108 -13.28 13.96 9.58
N TRP A 109 -13.56 13.10 10.55
CA TRP A 109 -14.35 11.90 10.31
C TRP A 109 -15.83 12.30 10.21
N PRO A 110 -16.54 11.94 9.10
CA PRO A 110 -17.95 12.29 8.92
C PRO A 110 -18.89 11.60 9.92
N GLY A 111 -18.38 10.67 10.72
CA GLY A 111 -19.16 9.85 11.63
C GLY A 111 -19.67 8.57 10.99
N GLY A 112 -20.27 7.72 11.82
CA GLY A 112 -20.75 6.40 11.45
C GLY A 112 -20.88 5.53 12.68
N THR A 113 -21.64 4.44 12.56
CA THR A 113 -21.85 3.45 13.63
C THR A 113 -20.82 2.32 13.59
N HIS A 114 -20.02 2.24 12.54
CA HIS A 114 -19.07 1.15 12.31
C HIS A 114 -17.68 1.65 11.93
N GLY A 115 -16.67 0.83 12.25
CA GLY A 115 -15.30 1.00 11.83
C GLY A 115 -14.72 -0.33 11.35
N VAL A 116 -13.44 -0.33 10.98
CA VAL A 116 -12.74 -1.55 10.55
C VAL A 116 -11.52 -1.79 11.42
N LEU A 117 -11.44 -2.94 12.06
CA LEU A 117 -10.20 -3.43 12.63
C LEU A 117 -9.29 -3.93 11.51
N VAL A 118 -8.07 -3.42 11.47
CA VAL A 118 -7.02 -3.87 10.55
C VAL A 118 -5.87 -4.50 11.32
N THR A 119 -5.20 -5.47 10.71
CA THR A 119 -4.02 -6.12 11.33
C THR A 119 -2.91 -5.10 11.56
N ASP A 120 -2.38 -5.01 12.78
CA ASP A 120 -1.29 -4.11 13.14
C ASP A 120 0.06 -4.73 12.78
N MET A 121 0.71 -4.18 11.75
CA MET A 121 2.07 -4.56 11.34
C MET A 121 3.14 -3.66 11.97
N SER A 122 2.78 -2.76 12.90
CA SER A 122 3.75 -1.88 13.56
C SER A 122 4.80 -2.72 14.31
N PRO A 123 6.11 -2.44 14.13
CA PRO A 123 7.14 -3.21 14.80
C PRO A 123 7.13 -2.93 16.30
N GLY A 124 7.26 -4.01 17.08
CA GLY A 124 7.57 -3.98 18.50
C GLY A 124 9.05 -3.73 18.78
N GLN A 125 9.46 -4.01 20.02
CA GLN A 125 10.87 -3.92 20.40
C GLN A 125 11.69 -5.01 19.72
N ASN A 126 12.83 -4.65 19.12
CA ASN A 126 13.71 -5.55 18.37
C ASN A 126 13.07 -6.21 17.13
N GLU A 127 11.98 -5.65 16.63
CA GLU A 127 11.37 -6.05 15.36
C GLU A 127 11.73 -5.04 14.26
N LEU A 128 11.76 -5.49 13.02
CA LEU A 128 12.01 -4.64 11.85
C LEU A 128 10.80 -4.70 10.92
N LEU A 129 10.26 -3.54 10.58
CA LEU A 129 9.25 -3.42 9.53
C LEU A 129 9.88 -2.83 8.27
N ILE A 130 9.66 -3.50 7.14
CA ILE A 130 9.96 -2.99 5.81
C ILE A 130 8.64 -2.72 5.09
N GLU A 131 8.48 -1.49 4.63
CA GLU A 131 7.36 -1.08 3.79
C GLU A 131 7.85 -0.91 2.34
N LEU A 132 7.37 -1.80 1.46
CA LEU A 132 7.71 -1.80 0.04
C LEU A 132 6.44 -1.61 -0.78
N LYS A 133 6.49 -0.71 -1.76
CA LYS A 133 5.50 -0.71 -2.85
C LYS A 133 6.06 -1.47 -4.05
N PRO A 134 5.52 -2.64 -4.42
CA PRO A 134 6.06 -3.43 -5.53
C PRO A 134 6.00 -2.69 -6.88
N LYS A 135 5.05 -1.77 -7.03
CA LYS A 135 4.82 -0.98 -8.26
C LYS A 135 4.57 -1.88 -9.47
N TRP A 136 5.16 -1.56 -10.63
CA TRP A 136 4.89 -2.20 -11.90
C TRP A 136 5.86 -3.36 -12.12
N LEU A 137 5.45 -4.56 -11.72
CA LEU A 137 6.27 -5.79 -11.81
C LEU A 137 6.39 -6.34 -13.25
N ALA A 138 5.63 -5.76 -14.17
CA ALA A 138 5.80 -5.92 -15.61
C ALA A 138 5.96 -4.54 -16.27
N GLN A 139 6.64 -4.50 -17.41
CA GLN A 139 6.77 -3.26 -18.18
C GLN A 139 5.39 -2.76 -18.65
N SER A 140 5.22 -1.44 -18.71
CA SER A 140 4.01 -0.82 -19.28
C SER A 140 3.83 -1.28 -20.73
N THR A 141 2.61 -1.68 -21.08
CA THR A 141 2.21 -2.04 -22.45
C THR A 141 2.20 -0.83 -23.38
N ASN A 142 2.13 0.39 -22.84
CA ASN A 142 2.29 1.61 -23.61
C ASN A 142 3.76 2.09 -23.68
N ALA A 143 4.72 1.40 -23.04
CA ALA A 143 6.13 1.76 -23.16
C ALA A 143 6.65 1.53 -24.59
N PRO A 144 7.51 2.41 -25.13
CA PRO A 144 8.15 2.20 -26.43
C PRO A 144 8.98 0.91 -26.47
N CYS A 145 9.04 0.26 -27.63
CA CYS A 145 9.77 -1.01 -27.81
C CYS A 145 11.27 -0.91 -27.51
N ASN A 146 11.85 0.28 -27.69
CA ASN A 146 13.26 0.56 -27.42
C ASN A 146 13.51 1.11 -26.00
N ALA A 147 12.54 1.03 -25.08
CA ALA A 147 12.68 1.54 -23.72
C ALA A 147 13.98 1.05 -23.03
N MET A 148 14.72 1.98 -22.43
CA MET A 148 15.86 1.75 -21.56
C MET A 148 15.44 1.63 -20.10
N ARG A 149 14.30 2.23 -19.72
CA ARG A 149 13.75 2.21 -18.36
C ARG A 149 12.41 1.48 -18.29
N CYS A 150 12.14 0.79 -17.18
CA CYS A 150 10.78 0.38 -16.84
C CYS A 150 9.94 1.61 -16.47
N ARG A 151 8.60 1.50 -16.53
CA ARG A 151 7.69 2.62 -16.19
C ARG A 151 8.03 3.30 -14.86
N THR A 152 8.29 2.53 -13.81
CA THR A 152 8.61 3.08 -12.48
C THR A 152 9.93 3.84 -12.48
N CYS A 153 10.97 3.30 -13.14
CA CYS A 153 12.25 3.99 -13.27
C CYS A 153 12.14 5.25 -14.15
N ALA A 154 11.33 5.21 -15.23
CA ALA A 154 11.05 6.37 -16.06
C ALA A 154 10.34 7.48 -15.26
N LEU A 155 9.34 7.11 -14.45
CA LEU A 155 8.62 8.05 -13.59
C LEU A 155 9.51 8.65 -12.49
N ARG A 156 10.38 7.83 -11.89
CA ARG A 156 11.37 8.30 -10.92
C ARG A 156 12.32 9.31 -11.56
N ALA A 157 12.85 9.00 -12.74
CA ALA A 157 13.73 9.91 -13.48
C ALA A 157 13.03 11.24 -13.80
N ARG A 158 11.76 11.20 -14.24
CA ARG A 158 10.98 12.42 -14.49
C ARG A 158 10.86 13.29 -13.24
N ARG A 159 10.45 12.69 -12.12
CA ARG A 159 10.29 13.40 -10.85
C ARG A 159 11.60 13.99 -10.32
N ALA A 160 12.70 13.24 -10.47
CA ALA A 160 14.02 13.71 -10.06
C ALA A 160 14.47 14.95 -10.87
N ALA A 161 13.99 15.11 -12.10
CA ALA A 161 14.23 16.32 -12.89
C ALA A 161 13.28 17.48 -12.53
N GLU A 162 12.10 17.17 -12.02
CA GLU A 162 11.11 18.17 -11.56
C GLU A 162 11.43 18.72 -10.16
N GLY A 163 12.29 18.06 -9.37
CA GLY A 163 12.68 18.51 -8.04
C GLY A 163 13.31 17.42 -7.17
N PRO A 164 13.49 17.69 -5.87
CA PRO A 164 14.09 16.71 -4.94
C PRO A 164 13.22 15.46 -4.80
N ILE A 165 13.83 14.37 -4.35
CA ILE A 165 13.13 13.11 -4.09
C ILE A 165 12.07 13.34 -3.00
N THR A 166 10.80 13.18 -3.37
CA THR A 166 9.66 13.44 -2.47
C THR A 166 8.97 12.18 -1.97
N THR A 167 9.32 10.99 -2.46
CA THR A 167 8.64 9.74 -2.09
C THR A 167 9.60 8.66 -1.62
N ALA A 168 9.19 7.87 -0.62
CA ALA A 168 9.96 6.73 -0.11
C ALA A 168 10.33 5.72 -1.22
N THR A 169 9.42 5.44 -2.15
CA THR A 169 9.69 4.54 -3.28
C THR A 169 10.75 5.09 -4.23
N ASP A 170 10.83 6.42 -4.37
CA ASP A 170 11.86 7.06 -5.18
C ASP A 170 13.22 7.02 -4.47
N ALA A 171 13.23 7.26 -3.14
CA ALA A 171 14.42 7.16 -2.29
C ALA A 171 15.01 5.74 -2.23
N GLN A 172 14.16 4.70 -2.16
CA GLN A 172 14.59 3.31 -2.15
C GLN A 172 15.37 2.91 -3.42
N GLY A 173 15.12 3.58 -4.56
CA GLY A 173 15.94 3.36 -5.75
C GLY A 173 15.91 1.93 -6.31
N ILE A 174 14.79 1.22 -6.17
CA ILE A 174 14.62 -0.17 -6.65
C ILE A 174 13.98 -0.19 -8.04
N CYS A 175 14.34 -1.15 -8.88
CA CYS A 175 13.59 -1.48 -10.09
C CYS A 175 12.56 -2.58 -9.79
N PRO A 176 11.25 -2.34 -10.00
CA PRO A 176 10.22 -3.36 -9.83
C PRO A 176 10.41 -4.64 -10.64
N LEU A 177 11.09 -4.56 -11.78
CA LEU A 177 11.35 -5.75 -12.61
C LEU A 177 12.37 -6.68 -11.95
N ASP A 178 13.30 -6.14 -11.14
CA ASP A 178 14.23 -6.96 -10.36
C ASP A 178 13.52 -7.69 -9.22
N LEU A 179 12.51 -7.06 -8.59
CA LEU A 179 11.73 -7.67 -7.50
C LEU A 179 11.03 -8.95 -7.95
N ALA A 180 10.54 -9.00 -9.19
CA ALA A 180 9.85 -10.15 -9.77
C ALA A 180 10.63 -10.79 -10.92
N SER A 181 11.96 -10.76 -10.83
CA SER A 181 12.88 -11.40 -11.78
C SER A 181 12.99 -12.90 -11.46
N GLU A 182 13.14 -13.72 -12.50
CA GLU A 182 13.49 -15.13 -12.33
C GLU A 182 14.99 -15.29 -11.98
N ASP A 183 15.82 -14.28 -12.24
CA ASP A 183 17.21 -14.26 -11.82
C ASP A 183 17.35 -13.85 -10.34
N VAL A 184 17.93 -14.75 -9.55
CA VAL A 184 18.15 -14.55 -8.11
C VAL A 184 19.10 -13.39 -7.83
N CYS A 185 20.07 -13.11 -8.71
CA CYS A 185 21.01 -12.01 -8.52
C CYS A 185 20.31 -10.65 -8.63
N SER A 186 19.44 -10.48 -9.64
CA SER A 186 18.50 -9.34 -9.74
C SER A 186 17.67 -9.17 -8.46
N ARG A 187 17.07 -10.25 -7.95
CA ARG A 187 16.25 -10.17 -6.72
C ARG A 187 17.06 -9.76 -5.50
N ARG A 188 18.27 -10.32 -5.33
CA ARG A 188 19.20 -9.94 -4.25
C ARG A 188 19.63 -8.48 -4.34
N LEU A 189 19.87 -7.97 -5.55
CA LEU A 189 20.17 -6.56 -5.77
C LEU A 189 19.00 -5.66 -5.31
N ALA A 190 17.76 -6.01 -5.65
CA ALA A 190 16.58 -5.27 -5.19
C ALA A 190 16.40 -5.35 -3.67
N ALA A 191 16.58 -6.52 -3.07
CA ALA A 191 16.49 -6.73 -1.64
C ALA A 191 17.56 -5.93 -0.86
N ALA A 192 18.80 -5.89 -1.36
CA ALA A 192 19.89 -5.14 -0.75
C ALA A 192 19.64 -3.61 -0.70
N ARG A 193 18.79 -3.08 -1.59
CA ARG A 193 18.37 -1.67 -1.59
C ARG A 193 17.23 -1.38 -0.61
N LEU A 194 16.52 -2.41 -0.14
CA LEU A 194 15.39 -2.26 0.79
C LEU A 194 15.82 -2.28 2.25
N THR A 195 16.82 -3.08 2.57
CA THR A 195 17.19 -3.37 3.96
C THR A 195 18.62 -3.87 4.05
N ASP A 196 19.24 -3.66 5.21
CA ASP A 196 20.50 -4.27 5.60
C ASP A 196 20.33 -5.55 6.43
N ASP A 197 19.12 -5.84 6.93
CA ASP A 197 18.85 -7.05 7.70
C ASP A 197 18.98 -8.31 6.81
N PRO A 198 19.84 -9.28 7.17
CA PRO A 198 20.11 -10.44 6.33
C PRO A 198 18.91 -11.38 6.21
N ARG A 199 18.05 -11.49 7.24
CA ARG A 199 16.86 -12.34 7.22
C ARG A 199 15.84 -11.79 6.24
N ALA A 200 15.60 -10.48 6.33
CA ALA A 200 14.73 -9.79 5.38
C ALA A 200 15.27 -9.84 3.94
N ARG A 201 16.58 -9.71 3.74
CA ARG A 201 17.20 -9.84 2.41
C ARG A 201 16.95 -11.21 1.79
N GLU A 202 17.17 -12.27 2.57
CA GLU A 202 16.97 -13.64 2.10
C GLU A 202 15.49 -13.89 1.78
N PHE A 203 14.58 -13.44 2.65
CA PHE A 203 13.14 -13.53 2.39
C PHE A 203 12.73 -12.78 1.11
N LEU A 204 13.19 -11.54 0.94
CA LEU A 204 12.85 -10.70 -0.21
C LEU A 204 13.37 -11.26 -1.54
N ALA A 205 14.46 -12.03 -1.50
CA ALA A 205 15.02 -12.73 -2.67
C ALA A 205 14.54 -14.20 -2.81
N GLY A 206 13.86 -14.73 -1.79
CA GLY A 206 13.48 -16.14 -1.64
C GLY A 206 12.14 -16.48 -2.30
N GLN A 207 11.85 -17.77 -2.45
CA GLN A 207 10.68 -18.22 -3.23
C GLN A 207 9.32 -17.87 -2.61
N GLU A 208 9.26 -17.70 -1.29
CA GLU A 208 8.02 -17.41 -0.57
C GLU A 208 7.39 -16.10 -1.03
N VAL A 209 8.11 -14.97 -0.93
CA VAL A 209 7.62 -13.67 -1.44
C VAL A 209 7.46 -13.65 -2.96
N GLN A 210 8.24 -14.47 -3.67
CA GLN A 210 8.22 -14.51 -5.13
C GLN A 210 6.95 -15.15 -5.67
N SER A 211 6.34 -16.07 -4.92
CA SER A 211 5.00 -16.56 -5.23
C SER A 211 3.99 -15.41 -5.27
N LEU A 212 4.05 -14.51 -4.28
CA LEU A 212 3.18 -13.33 -4.18
C LEU A 212 3.46 -12.31 -5.29
N PHE A 213 4.74 -12.02 -5.58
CA PHE A 213 5.10 -11.15 -6.70
C PHE A 213 4.69 -11.71 -8.06
N ARG A 214 4.72 -13.04 -8.24
CA ARG A 214 4.24 -13.69 -9.46
C ARG A 214 2.73 -13.51 -9.63
N ILE A 215 1.95 -13.71 -8.56
CA ILE A 215 0.51 -13.45 -8.57
C ILE A 215 0.24 -11.98 -8.92
N LEU A 216 0.90 -11.03 -8.24
CA LEU A 216 0.76 -9.60 -8.53
C LEU A 216 1.09 -9.29 -9.99
N LYS A 217 2.24 -9.76 -10.50
CA LYS A 217 2.69 -9.54 -11.88
C LYS A 217 1.71 -10.09 -12.92
N GLU A 218 1.20 -11.30 -12.70
CA GLU A 218 0.24 -11.93 -13.61
C GLU A 218 -1.07 -11.13 -13.66
N HIS A 219 -1.63 -10.77 -12.51
CA HIS A 219 -2.85 -9.98 -12.44
C HIS A 219 -2.65 -8.55 -12.98
N GLN A 220 -1.47 -7.95 -12.81
CA GLN A 220 -1.14 -6.65 -13.41
C GLN A 220 -1.16 -6.67 -14.94
N ARG A 221 -0.79 -7.79 -15.56
CA ARG A 221 -0.82 -7.97 -17.02
C ARG A 221 -2.21 -8.34 -17.50
N ARG A 222 -2.86 -9.29 -16.82
CA ARG A 222 -4.20 -9.79 -17.18
C ARG A 222 -5.26 -8.70 -17.18
N TRP A 223 -5.18 -7.77 -16.23
CA TRP A 223 -6.18 -6.70 -16.08
C TRP A 223 -5.86 -5.40 -16.82
N ASP A 224 -4.68 -5.30 -17.42
CA ASP A 224 -4.31 -4.15 -18.24
C ASP A 224 -3.46 -4.59 -19.44
N PRO A 225 -4.04 -5.42 -20.34
CA PRO A 225 -3.31 -5.99 -21.47
C PRO A 225 -2.95 -4.95 -22.53
N SER A 226 -3.75 -3.88 -22.67
CA SER A 226 -3.62 -2.85 -23.71
C SER A 226 -2.98 -1.55 -23.20
N GLY A 227 -2.89 -1.39 -21.87
CA GLY A 227 -2.35 -0.19 -21.25
C GLY A 227 -3.38 0.93 -21.13
N VAL A 228 -3.14 1.82 -20.17
CA VAL A 228 -4.04 2.91 -19.77
C VAL A 228 -4.45 3.86 -20.91
N LEU A 229 -3.65 3.96 -21.97
CA LEU A 229 -3.93 4.83 -23.11
C LEU A 229 -4.97 4.25 -24.10
N MET A 230 -5.14 2.93 -24.14
CA MET A 230 -5.97 2.24 -25.13
C MET A 230 -7.30 1.72 -24.55
N VAL A 231 -7.47 1.75 -23.24
CA VAL A 231 -8.68 1.26 -22.57
C VAL A 231 -9.84 2.24 -22.75
N ALA A 232 -10.97 1.76 -23.29
CA ALA A 232 -12.19 2.55 -23.48
C ALA A 232 -13.47 1.85 -22.99
N ALA A 233 -13.56 0.52 -23.04
CA ALA A 233 -14.74 -0.23 -22.60
C ALA A 233 -14.86 -0.26 -21.07
N GLU A 234 -16.10 -0.28 -20.55
CA GLU A 234 -16.38 -0.22 -19.12
C GLU A 234 -15.78 -1.39 -18.32
N MET A 235 -15.90 -2.62 -18.82
CA MET A 235 -15.30 -3.80 -18.21
C MET A 235 -13.77 -3.67 -18.11
N ASP A 236 -13.14 -3.12 -19.15
CA ASP A 236 -11.70 -2.90 -19.18
C ASP A 236 -11.28 -1.77 -18.23
N LEU A 237 -12.12 -0.75 -18.04
CA LEU A 237 -11.90 0.29 -17.03
C LEU A 237 -11.92 -0.28 -15.61
N ARG A 238 -12.85 -1.20 -15.32
CA ARG A 238 -12.88 -1.90 -14.03
C ARG A 238 -11.63 -2.75 -13.82
N ASN A 239 -11.19 -3.49 -14.83
CA ASN A 239 -9.95 -4.26 -14.76
C ASN A 239 -8.74 -3.33 -14.58
N LEU A 240 -8.66 -2.24 -15.32
CA LEU A 240 -7.62 -1.23 -15.15
C LEU A 240 -7.60 -0.68 -13.72
N SER A 241 -8.76 -0.39 -13.13
CA SER A 241 -8.88 0.02 -11.73
C SER A 241 -8.25 -1.02 -10.78
N LYS A 242 -8.49 -2.31 -11.00
CA LYS A 242 -7.84 -3.39 -10.23
C LYS A 242 -6.33 -3.41 -10.43
N ALA A 243 -5.86 -3.34 -11.68
CA ALA A 243 -4.44 -3.29 -12.00
C ALA A 243 -3.76 -2.11 -11.29
N MET A 244 -4.36 -0.92 -11.37
CA MET A 244 -3.86 0.29 -10.71
C MET A 244 -3.89 0.20 -9.19
N THR A 245 -4.81 -0.58 -8.62
CA THR A 245 -4.85 -0.87 -7.17
C THR A 245 -3.65 -1.71 -6.75
N ILE A 246 -3.43 -2.85 -7.40
CA ILE A 246 -2.31 -3.74 -7.04
C ILE A 246 -0.92 -3.18 -7.45
N ARG A 247 -0.86 -2.21 -8.37
CA ARG A 247 0.36 -1.43 -8.68
C ARG A 247 0.70 -0.38 -7.62
N ASP A 248 -0.23 -0.06 -6.72
CA ASP A 248 -0.04 0.96 -5.68
C ASP A 248 -0.29 0.43 -4.26
N CYS A 249 -0.44 -0.89 -4.12
CA CYS A 249 -0.46 -1.59 -2.84
C CYS A 249 0.90 -1.50 -2.12
N THR A 250 0.89 -1.81 -0.83
CA THR A 250 2.06 -1.86 0.03
C THR A 250 2.23 -3.28 0.55
N LEU A 251 3.41 -3.86 0.39
CA LEU A 251 3.84 -5.07 1.07
C LEU A 251 4.55 -4.67 2.35
N PHE A 252 3.97 -5.07 3.48
CA PHE A 252 4.56 -4.97 4.81
C PHE A 252 5.31 -6.27 5.09
N VAL A 253 6.61 -6.20 5.35
CA VAL A 253 7.44 -7.34 5.78
C VAL A 253 7.93 -7.07 7.19
N LEU A 254 7.36 -7.77 8.16
CA LEU A 254 7.70 -7.67 9.57
C LEU A 254 8.62 -8.83 9.94
N VAL A 255 9.85 -8.52 10.30
CA VAL A 255 10.79 -9.47 10.90
C VAL A 255 10.62 -9.42 12.41
N LYS A 256 10.11 -10.50 12.99
CA LYS A 256 9.86 -10.62 14.42
C LYS A 256 11.16 -10.88 15.19
N SER A 257 11.08 -10.69 16.51
CA SER A 257 12.22 -10.85 17.41
C SER A 257 12.76 -12.28 17.47
N ASP A 258 11.91 -13.29 17.25
CA ASP A 258 12.26 -14.70 17.15
C ASP A 258 12.79 -15.12 15.76
N GLY A 259 12.78 -14.20 14.80
CA GLY A 259 13.22 -14.44 13.42
C GLY A 259 12.13 -14.90 12.46
N GLU A 260 10.89 -15.10 12.93
CA GLU A 260 9.74 -15.32 12.04
C GLU A 260 9.52 -14.08 11.16
N ILE A 261 9.12 -14.28 9.90
CA ILE A 261 8.82 -13.20 8.96
C ILE A 261 7.35 -13.27 8.59
N GLU A 262 6.65 -12.15 8.77
CA GLU A 262 5.26 -11.99 8.39
C GLU A 262 5.14 -10.99 7.24
N ALA A 263 4.53 -11.39 6.13
CA ALA A 263 4.43 -10.58 4.92
C ALA A 263 2.97 -10.39 4.47
N ARG A 264 2.48 -9.16 4.51
CA ARG A 264 1.08 -8.83 4.21
C ARG A 264 0.94 -7.65 3.25
N LEU A 265 0.02 -7.77 2.29
CA LEU A 265 -0.42 -6.71 1.40
C LEU A 265 -1.50 -5.86 2.07
N GLY A 266 -1.26 -4.55 2.10
CA GLY A 266 -2.22 -3.51 2.45
C GLY A 266 -2.40 -2.48 1.33
N ASP A 267 -3.14 -1.41 1.62
CA ASP A 267 -3.49 -0.34 0.67
C ASP A 267 -4.24 -0.84 -0.60
N LEU A 268 -5.07 -1.86 -0.44
CA LEU A 268 -5.87 -2.51 -1.50
C LEU A 268 -7.27 -1.90 -1.68
N ASP A 269 -7.49 -0.67 -1.22
CA ASP A 269 -8.72 0.05 -1.55
C ASP A 269 -8.77 0.30 -3.07
N MET A 270 -9.88 -0.09 -3.71
CA MET A 270 -10.05 0.01 -5.16
C MET A 270 -9.82 1.45 -5.64
N LYS A 271 -8.97 1.62 -6.66
CA LYS A 271 -8.68 2.96 -7.20
C LYS A 271 -9.81 3.42 -8.11
N GLY A 272 -10.45 4.54 -7.76
CA GLY A 272 -11.52 5.13 -8.57
C GLY A 272 -11.08 5.59 -9.96
N LEU A 273 -12.04 5.62 -10.89
CA LEU A 273 -11.85 6.08 -12.27
C LEU A 273 -11.73 7.60 -12.40
N ASP A 274 -12.00 8.35 -11.33
CA ASP A 274 -11.69 9.79 -11.21
C ASP A 274 -10.20 10.08 -11.49
N LYS A 275 -9.34 9.08 -11.29
CA LYS A 275 -7.88 9.17 -11.53
C LYS A 275 -7.47 8.82 -12.96
N LEU A 276 -8.39 8.37 -13.82
CA LEU A 276 -8.07 7.89 -15.17
C LEU A 276 -7.35 8.96 -16.00
N ALA A 277 -7.85 10.20 -16.00
CA ALA A 277 -7.22 11.31 -16.70
C ALA A 277 -5.78 11.54 -16.24
N LYS A 278 -5.54 11.49 -14.91
CA LYS A 278 -4.20 11.61 -14.33
C LYS A 278 -3.29 10.45 -14.74
N TRP A 279 -3.80 9.22 -14.79
CA TRP A 279 -3.02 8.06 -15.21
C TRP A 279 -2.60 8.16 -16.69
N ARG A 280 -3.54 8.54 -17.56
CA ARG A 280 -3.26 8.79 -18.99
C ARG A 280 -2.25 9.91 -19.20
N ALA A 281 -2.46 11.06 -18.55
CA ALA A 281 -1.54 12.19 -18.62
C ALA A 281 -0.14 11.82 -18.10
N THR A 282 -0.07 11.01 -17.04
CA THR A 282 1.22 10.51 -16.52
C THR A 282 1.91 9.66 -17.58
N GLU A 283 1.23 8.69 -18.17
CA GLU A 283 1.80 7.76 -19.16
C GLU A 283 2.21 8.51 -20.45
N GLN A 284 1.35 9.37 -20.97
CA GLN A 284 1.67 10.25 -22.11
C GLN A 284 2.89 11.12 -21.82
N GLY A 285 2.99 11.71 -20.63
CA GLY A 285 4.14 12.51 -20.24
C GLY A 285 5.44 11.69 -20.15
N LEU A 286 5.38 10.41 -19.78
CA LEU A 286 6.56 9.52 -19.78
C LEU A 286 7.02 9.21 -21.21
N ILE A 287 6.08 8.98 -22.12
CA ILE A 287 6.36 8.67 -23.53
C ILE A 287 6.85 9.93 -24.26
N GLY A 288 6.05 10.99 -24.25
CA GLY A 288 6.33 12.24 -24.95
C GLY A 288 7.56 12.98 -24.42
N GLY A 289 7.86 12.83 -23.12
CA GLY A 289 9.09 13.37 -22.52
C GLY A 289 10.33 12.49 -22.71
N GLY A 290 10.24 11.35 -23.41
CA GLY A 290 11.38 10.47 -23.67
C GLY A 290 11.93 9.74 -22.43
N TRP A 291 11.20 9.74 -21.31
CA TRP A 291 11.69 9.21 -20.03
C TRP A 291 11.98 7.71 -20.04
N TYR A 292 11.30 6.98 -20.94
CA TYR A 292 11.57 5.57 -21.20
C TYR A 292 12.91 5.32 -21.91
N MET A 293 13.38 6.25 -22.75
CA MET A 293 14.59 6.11 -23.59
C MET A 293 15.79 6.87 -23.05
N GLY A 294 15.69 7.41 -21.83
CA GLY A 294 16.80 8.15 -21.22
C GLY A 294 18.06 7.30 -20.99
N VAL A 295 19.14 7.99 -20.60
CA VAL A 295 20.47 7.38 -20.40
C VAL A 295 20.38 6.13 -19.51
N ALA A 296 21.07 5.07 -19.92
CA ALA A 296 21.16 3.83 -19.16
C ALA A 296 21.61 4.13 -17.72
N ASP A 297 20.93 3.52 -16.75
CA ASP A 297 21.29 3.63 -15.34
C ASP A 297 21.52 2.25 -14.72
N SER A 298 22.27 2.22 -13.62
CA SER A 298 22.59 0.98 -12.90
C SER A 298 21.40 0.42 -12.10
N ILE A 299 20.29 1.16 -12.03
CA ILE A 299 19.13 0.82 -11.20
C ILE A 299 18.13 -0.03 -11.98
N CYS A 300 17.83 0.33 -13.23
CA CYS A 300 16.79 -0.31 -14.00
C CYS A 300 17.27 -1.62 -14.66
N ALA A 301 16.52 -2.71 -14.46
CA ALA A 301 16.79 -3.99 -15.09
C ALA A 301 16.91 -3.89 -16.63
N LEU A 302 16.04 -3.11 -17.28
CA LEU A 302 16.09 -2.92 -18.74
C LEU A 302 17.34 -2.15 -19.22
N SER A 303 17.91 -1.30 -18.35
CA SER A 303 19.12 -0.56 -18.69
C SER A 303 20.35 -1.45 -18.58
N ARG A 304 20.40 -2.33 -17.58
CA ARG A 304 21.52 -3.27 -17.38
C ARG A 304 21.55 -4.43 -18.37
N ALA A 305 20.44 -4.73 -19.02
CA ALA A 305 20.31 -5.83 -19.98
C ALA A 305 20.76 -5.48 -21.41
N LYS A 306 21.10 -4.21 -21.66
CA LYS A 306 21.58 -3.70 -22.96
C LYS A 306 23.04 -3.35 -22.86
#